data_AF-A0A0R2R345-F1
#
_entry.id   AF-A0A0R2R345-F1
#
_cell.length_a   1.000
_cell.length_b   1.000
_cell.length_c   1.000
_cell.angle_alpha   90.00
_cell.angle_beta   90.00
_cell.angle_gamma   90.00
#
_symmetry.space_group_name_H-M   'P 1'
#
loop_
_entity.id
_entity.type
_entity.pdbx_description
1 polymer ?
#
loop_
_entity_poly.entity_id
_entity_poly.type
_entity_poly.pdbx_seq_one_letter_code
_entity_poly.pdbx_strand_id
1 'polypeptide(L)'
;MDMKIGVPYKMTNTVVEFEENQRIAWQHFGGHIWRYILEPIDGGTKVVEQFDYNGSKSILILKLRGSMKSNEKFMTKTLENIEKYFTA
;
A
#
# COMPACT_ATOMS: atom_id res chain seq x y z
N MET A 1 3.83 -11.60 5.45
CA MET A 1 2.60 -11.23 6.17
C MET A 1 1.66 -12.42 6.16
N ASP A 2 1.09 -12.79 7.31
CA ASP A 2 0.06 -13.83 7.39
C ASP A 2 -1.31 -13.22 7.03
N MET A 3 -2.01 -13.85 6.10
CA MET A 3 -3.24 -13.35 5.51
C MET A 3 -4.33 -14.42 5.58
N LYS A 4 -5.59 -14.02 5.46
CA LYS A 4 -6.71 -14.95 5.39
C LYS A 4 -7.79 -14.45 4.44
N ILE A 5 -8.07 -15.22 3.39
CA ILE A 5 -9.24 -15.04 2.52
C ILE A 5 -9.88 -16.43 2.40
N GLY A 6 -10.85 -16.72 3.26
CA GLY A 6 -11.38 -18.08 3.45
C GLY A 6 -10.36 -18.98 4.15
N VAL A 7 -9.24 -19.26 3.49
CA VAL A 7 -8.11 -20.03 4.01
C VAL A 7 -6.92 -19.12 4.38
N PRO A 8 -6.13 -19.49 5.42
CA PRO A 8 -4.88 -18.81 5.72
C PRO A 8 -3.85 -18.96 4.60
N TYR A 9 -3.08 -17.91 4.32
CA TYR A 9 -1.96 -17.96 3.39
C TYR A 9 -0.86 -16.96 3.77
N LYS A 10 0.36 -17.19 3.28
CA LYS A 10 1.47 -16.24 3.44
C LYS A 10 1.56 -15.33 2.23
N MET A 11 1.69 -14.03 2.48
CA MET A 11 1.95 -13.02 1.48
C MET A 11 3.37 -12.48 1.65
N THR A 12 4.20 -12.72 0.63
CA THR A 12 5.55 -12.15 0.52
C THR A 12 5.48 -10.91 -0.35
N ASN A 13 6.18 -9.85 0.06
CA ASN A 13 6.34 -8.62 -0.71
C ASN A 13 7.79 -8.51 -1.17
N THR A 14 7.98 -7.97 -2.36
CA THR A 14 9.29 -7.62 -2.93
C THR A 14 9.34 -6.11 -3.07
N VAL A 15 10.43 -5.49 -2.61
CA VAL A 15 10.70 -4.07 -2.85
C VAL A 15 11.04 -3.91 -4.33
N VAL A 16 10.33 -3.01 -5.01
CA VAL A 16 10.48 -2.75 -6.45
C VAL A 16 10.93 -1.33 -6.76
N GLU A 17 10.74 -0.40 -5.82
CA GLU A 17 11.34 0.94 -5.87
C GLU A 17 11.85 1.29 -4.49
N PHE A 18 13.04 1.88 -4.43
CA PHE A 18 13.61 2.36 -3.19
C PHE A 18 14.47 3.59 -3.46
N GLU A 19 14.10 4.69 -2.82
CA GLU A 19 14.87 5.91 -2.74
C GLU A 19 14.85 6.37 -1.30
N GLU A 20 16.02 6.41 -0.68
CA GLU A 20 16.15 6.68 0.75
C GLU A 20 15.48 8.02 1.11
N ASN A 21 14.67 7.99 2.18
CA ASN A 21 13.88 9.11 2.69
C ASN A 21 12.87 9.74 1.72
N GLN A 22 12.63 9.16 0.54
CA GLN A 22 11.73 9.74 -0.47
C GLN A 22 10.70 8.75 -0.98
N ARG A 23 11.07 7.48 -1.17
CA ARG A 23 10.16 6.50 -1.78
C ARG A 23 10.48 5.07 -1.39
N ILE A 24 9.43 4.31 -1.13
CA ILE A 24 9.49 2.86 -1.12
C ILE A 24 8.24 2.30 -1.80
N ALA A 25 8.43 1.35 -2.72
CA ALA A 25 7.35 0.63 -3.34
C ALA A 25 7.56 -0.87 -3.26
N TRP A 26 6.48 -1.61 -3.10
CA TRP A 26 6.50 -3.06 -2.99
C TRP A 26 5.31 -3.69 -3.71
N GLN A 27 5.49 -4.95 -4.10
CA GLN A 27 4.41 -5.74 -4.66
C GLN A 27 4.51 -7.18 -4.16
N HIS A 28 3.35 -7.86 -4.13
CA HIS A 28 3.30 -9.31 -3.99
C HIS A 28 3.05 -9.99 -5.34
N PHE A 29 2.81 -11.30 -5.34
CA PHE A 29 2.57 -12.11 -6.54
C PHE A 29 1.49 -11.59 -7.50
N GLY A 30 0.56 -10.75 -7.01
CA GLY A 30 -0.52 -10.14 -7.79
C GLY A 30 -0.07 -9.02 -8.73
N GLY A 31 1.14 -8.50 -8.54
CA GLY A 31 1.78 -7.54 -9.46
C GLY A 31 1.26 -6.11 -9.39
N HIS A 32 0.32 -5.79 -8.49
CA HIS A 32 0.00 -4.40 -8.19
C HIS A 32 1.03 -3.83 -7.21
N ILE A 33 1.37 -2.57 -7.39
CA ILE A 33 2.40 -1.87 -6.64
C ILE A 33 1.72 -1.00 -5.59
N TRP A 34 2.15 -1.18 -4.34
CA TRP A 34 1.88 -0.26 -3.24
C TRP A 34 3.09 0.63 -3.08
N ARG A 35 2.88 1.93 -2.86
CA ARG A 35 3.97 2.90 -2.77
C ARG A 35 3.71 3.89 -1.66
N TYR A 36 4.73 4.14 -0.86
CA TYR A 36 4.82 5.35 -0.05
C TYR A 36 5.75 6.35 -0.74
N ILE A 37 5.24 7.57 -0.88
CA ILE A 37 6.00 8.75 -1.31
C ILE A 37 6.11 9.65 -0.08
N LEU A 38 7.34 10.01 0.26
CA LEU A 38 7.69 10.74 1.46
C LEU A 38 8.26 12.08 1.05
N GLU A 39 7.59 13.14 1.50
CA GLU A 39 8.01 14.52 1.26
C GLU A 39 8.33 15.16 2.61
N PRO A 40 9.58 15.58 2.88
CA PRO A 40 9.90 16.29 4.10
C PRO A 40 9.17 17.64 4.10
N ILE A 41 8.53 17.97 5.22
CA ILE A 41 7.84 19.24 5.44
C ILE A 41 8.32 19.84 6.76
N ASP A 42 8.02 21.12 6.99
CA ASP A 42 8.35 21.74 8.27
C ASP A 42 7.67 20.98 9.42
N GLY A 43 8.47 20.57 10.40
CA GLY A 43 8.00 19.80 11.56
C GLY A 43 7.56 18.36 11.29
N GLY A 44 7.78 17.78 10.10
CA GLY A 44 7.36 16.40 9.86
C GLY A 44 7.60 15.84 8.45
N THR A 45 6.76 14.89 8.06
CA THR A 45 6.81 14.24 6.75
C THR A 45 5.40 14.06 6.23
N LYS A 46 5.16 14.56 5.01
CA LYS A 46 3.94 14.26 4.28
C LYS A 46 4.09 12.89 3.63
N VAL A 47 3.20 11.99 4.02
CA VAL A 47 3.16 10.61 3.50
C VAL A 47 2.00 10.50 2.52
N VAL A 48 2.30 10.09 1.28
CA VAL A 48 1.29 9.73 0.29
C VAL A 48 1.35 8.24 0.05
N GLU A 49 0.24 7.55 0.31
CA GLU A 49 0.06 6.15 -0.09
C GLU A 49 -0.56 6.08 -1.48
N GLN A 50 0.01 5.27 -2.36
CA GLN A 50 -0.46 5.06 -3.72
C GLN A 50 -0.64 3.57 -4.01
N PHE A 51 -1.75 3.26 -4.68
CA PHE A 51 -2.05 1.93 -5.19
C PHE A 51 -2.07 1.96 -6.73
N ASP A 52 -1.07 1.32 -7.35
CA ASP A 52 -0.95 1.19 -8.80
C ASP A 52 -1.28 -0.25 -9.23
N TYR A 53 -2.36 -0.42 -9.98
CA TYR A 53 -2.84 -1.71 -10.47
C TYR A 53 -2.62 -1.91 -11.97
N ASN A 54 -1.90 -1.02 -12.66
CA ASN A 54 -1.69 -1.11 -14.10
C ASN A 54 -0.91 -2.38 -14.48
N GLY A 55 0.05 -2.80 -13.64
CA GLY A 55 0.80 -4.04 -13.78
C GLY A 55 0.12 -5.28 -13.19
N SER A 56 -1.11 -5.16 -12.69
CA SER A 56 -1.79 -6.25 -12.00
C SER A 56 -2.12 -7.40 -12.94
N LYS A 57 -1.80 -8.63 -12.52
CA LYS A 57 -2.10 -9.85 -13.30
C LYS A 57 -3.60 -10.12 -13.47
N SER A 58 -4.46 -9.44 -12.71
CA SER A 58 -5.90 -9.71 -12.72
C SER A 58 -6.73 -8.45 -12.40
N ILE A 59 -6.63 -7.44 -13.26
CA ILE A 59 -7.41 -6.19 -13.14
C ILE A 59 -8.92 -6.45 -13.08
N LEU A 60 -9.44 -7.39 -13.87
CA LEU A 60 -10.87 -7.75 -13.86
C LEU A 60 -11.34 -8.25 -12.49
N ILE A 61 -10.52 -9.08 -11.83
CA ILE A 61 -10.83 -9.61 -10.49
C ILE A 61 -10.83 -8.48 -9.46
N LEU A 62 -9.86 -7.55 -9.54
CA LEU A 62 -9.81 -6.38 -8.65
C LEU A 62 -11.07 -5.51 -8.78
N LYS A 63 -11.52 -5.27 -10.02
CA LYS A 63 -12.74 -4.51 -10.30
C LYS A 63 -13.99 -5.23 -9.77
N LEU A 64 -14.15 -6.53 -10.07
CA LEU A 64 -15.31 -7.32 -9.64
C LEU A 64 -15.42 -7.37 -8.10
N ARG A 65 -14.29 -7.44 -7.40
CA ARG A 65 -14.25 -7.45 -5.93
C ARG A 65 -14.39 -6.05 -5.31
N GLY A 66 -14.56 -5.00 -6.12
CA GLY A 66 -14.65 -3.62 -5.62
C GLY A 66 -13.37 -3.14 -4.92
N SER A 67 -12.21 -3.69 -5.28
CA SER A 67 -10.96 -3.49 -4.54
C SER A 67 -10.54 -2.03 -4.49
N MET A 68 -10.89 -1.20 -5.48
CA MET A 68 -10.54 0.22 -5.51
C MET A 68 -11.16 0.96 -4.32
N LYS A 69 -12.47 0.80 -4.12
CA LYS A 69 -13.20 1.45 -3.03
C LYS A 69 -12.78 0.91 -1.66
N SER A 70 -12.56 -0.40 -1.57
CA SER A 70 -12.09 -1.02 -0.32
C SER A 70 -10.67 -0.57 0.02
N ASN A 71 -9.75 -0.57 -0.95
CA ASN A 71 -8.37 -0.15 -0.76
C ASN A 71 -8.31 1.31 -0.35
N GLU A 72 -9.04 2.21 -1.00
CA GLU A 72 -9.13 3.62 -0.61
C GLU A 72 -9.50 3.78 0.87
N LYS A 73 -10.57 3.10 1.32
CA LYS A 73 -10.98 3.11 2.73
C LYS A 73 -9.87 2.63 3.67
N PHE A 74 -9.16 1.56 3.32
CA PHE A 74 -8.09 1.02 4.15
C PHE A 74 -6.84 1.89 4.12
N MET A 75 -6.48 2.49 2.98
CA MET A 75 -5.38 3.43 2.84
C MET A 75 -5.58 4.65 3.74
N THR A 76 -6.78 5.25 3.73
CA THR A 76 -7.12 6.33 4.67
C THR A 76 -6.90 5.89 6.11
N LYS A 77 -7.35 4.69 6.46
CA LYS A 77 -7.19 4.18 7.83
C LYS A 77 -5.72 3.92 8.19
N THR A 78 -4.93 3.45 7.25
CA THR A 78 -3.49 3.25 7.41
C THR A 78 -2.79 4.58 7.68
N LEU A 79 -3.09 5.61 6.88
CA LEU A 79 -2.51 6.95 7.06
C LEU A 79 -2.89 7.57 8.42
N GLU A 80 -4.15 7.46 8.85
CA GLU A 80 -4.58 7.87 10.20
C GLU A 80 -3.79 7.15 11.31
N ASN A 81 -3.54 5.84 11.15
CA ASN A 81 -2.82 5.06 12.14
C ASN A 81 -1.33 5.44 12.18
N ILE A 82 -0.73 5.74 11.02
CA ILE A 82 0.65 6.24 10.93
C ILE A 82 0.75 7.58 11.67
N GLU A 83 -0.14 8.53 11.37
CA GLU A 83 -0.17 9.83 12.05
C GLU A 83 -0.29 9.65 13.56
N LYS A 84 -1.25 8.84 14.02
CA LYS A 84 -1.44 8.55 15.45
C LYS A 84 -0.19 7.93 16.10
N TYR A 85 0.52 7.05 15.39
CA TYR A 85 1.70 6.39 15.94
C TYR A 85 2.88 7.35 16.15
N PHE A 86 3.04 8.36 15.29
CA PHE A 86 4.15 9.32 15.38
C PHE A 86 3.80 10.61 16.14
N THR A 87 2.52 10.82 16.47
CA THR A 87 2.04 11.99 17.24
C THR A 87 1.63 11.66 18.68
N ALA A 88 1.56 10.38 19.05
CA ALA A 88 1.34 9.92 20.42
C ALA A 88 2.64 9.98 21.25
#